data_AF-A0A7J7KAZ4-F1
#
_entry.id   AF-A0A7J7KAZ4-F1
#
_cell.length_a   1.000
_cell.length_b   1.000
_cell.length_c   1.000
_cell.angle_alpha   90.00
_cell.angle_beta   90.00
_cell.angle_gamma   90.00
#
_symmetry.space_group_name_H-M   'P 1'
#
loop_
_entity.id
_entity.type
_entity.pdbx_description
1 polymer ?
#
loop_
_entity_poly.entity_id
_entity_poly.type
_entity_poly.pdbx_seq_one_letter_code
_entity_poly.pdbx_strand_id
1 'polypeptide(L)'
;MVMSAIQQLLRKVQWGPLDYLVVDMPPGTGDTQLSVSQNIHVDGAIIVTTPQDIALLDARKGAEMFSKVNTPVLGIVQNMSVFICPKCSHTEDIFGNNGAERLSSELGIPLLADIPINKSIRQCADLGTPIVVEHPNSTTTELYYSLAKSVKDCL
;
A
#
# COMPACT_ATOMS: atom_id res chain seq x y z
N MET A 1 -23.66 8.12 -1.54
CA MET A 1 -23.75 6.69 -1.16
C MET A 1 -22.44 6.18 -0.54
N VAL A 2 -21.28 6.40 -1.17
CA VAL A 2 -19.96 6.02 -0.59
C VAL A 2 -19.70 6.68 0.77
N MET A 3 -19.96 7.99 0.86
CA MET A 3 -19.81 8.76 2.10
C MET A 3 -20.63 8.25 3.28
N SER A 4 -21.90 7.92 3.03
CA SER A 4 -22.78 7.34 4.04
C SER A 4 -22.29 5.96 4.49
N ALA A 5 -21.72 5.16 3.59
CA ALA A 5 -21.15 3.87 3.94
C ALA A 5 -19.90 4.03 4.82
N ILE A 6 -19.00 4.96 4.48
CA ILE A 6 -17.81 5.26 5.31
C ILE A 6 -18.22 5.70 6.71
N GLN A 7 -19.19 6.61 6.83
CA GLN A 7 -19.73 7.02 8.13
C GLN A 7 -20.29 5.84 8.93
N GLN A 8 -21.02 4.94 8.27
CA GLN A 8 -21.55 3.74 8.92
C GLN A 8 -20.43 2.82 9.39
N LEU A 9 -19.42 2.56 8.56
CA LEU A 9 -18.27 1.74 8.93
C LEU A 9 -17.48 2.35 10.10
N LEU A 10 -17.28 3.66 10.10
CA LEU A 10 -16.49 4.34 11.15
C LEU A 10 -17.24 4.50 12.48
N ARG A 11 -18.57 4.69 12.45
CA ARG A 11 -19.35 5.08 13.64
C ARG A 11 -20.38 4.05 14.09
N LYS A 12 -20.79 3.12 13.22
CA LYS A 12 -21.87 2.15 13.48
C LYS A 12 -21.40 0.69 13.48
N VAL A 13 -20.09 0.45 13.41
CA VAL A 13 -19.48 -0.87 13.61
C VAL A 13 -18.84 -0.90 15.00
N GLN A 14 -19.06 -1.99 15.72
CA GLN A 14 -18.44 -2.22 17.02
C GLN A 14 -17.04 -2.81 16.83
N TRP A 15 -16.08 -1.95 16.48
CA TRP A 15 -14.67 -2.34 16.31
C TRP A 15 -14.01 -2.87 17.57
N GLY A 16 -14.47 -2.42 18.76
CA GLY A 16 -13.84 -2.75 20.03
C GLY A 16 -12.48 -2.06 20.22
N PRO A 17 -11.69 -2.48 21.21
CA PRO A 17 -10.32 -2.01 21.37
C PRO A 17 -9.44 -2.59 20.25
N LEU A 18 -8.72 -1.72 19.54
CA LEU A 18 -7.80 -2.08 18.47
C LEU A 18 -6.50 -1.30 18.64
N ASP A 19 -5.37 -1.94 18.32
CA ASP A 19 -4.08 -1.25 18.19
C ASP A 19 -3.99 -0.52 16.84
N TYR A 20 -4.58 -1.11 15.79
CA TYR A 20 -4.56 -0.57 14.43
C TYR A 20 -5.91 -0.76 13.73
N LEU A 21 -6.36 0.26 13.00
CA LEU A 21 -7.46 0.16 12.04
C LEU A 21 -6.92 0.50 10.65
N VAL A 22 -6.73 -0.53 9.81
CA VAL A 22 -6.27 -0.34 8.43
C VAL A 22 -7.48 -0.10 7.54
N VAL A 23 -7.48 1.01 6.80
CA VAL A 23 -8.55 1.38 5.87
C VAL A 23 -8.05 1.21 4.44
N ASP A 24 -8.58 0.22 3.74
CA ASP A 24 -8.37 0.08 2.29
C ASP A 24 -9.23 1.10 1.55
N MET A 25 -8.58 2.06 0.90
CA MET A 25 -9.24 3.18 0.25
C MET A 25 -9.53 2.86 -1.22
N PRO A 26 -10.65 3.35 -1.79
CA PRO A 26 -10.84 3.28 -3.23
C PRO A 26 -9.64 3.87 -3.99
N PRO A 27 -9.36 3.40 -5.21
CA PRO A 27 -8.23 3.90 -5.99
C PRO A 27 -8.39 5.39 -6.34
N GLY A 28 -7.26 6.04 -6.64
CA GLY A 28 -7.19 7.43 -7.09
C GLY A 28 -7.05 8.45 -5.96
N THR A 29 -7.39 9.71 -6.23
CA THR A 29 -7.22 10.86 -5.32
C THR A 29 -8.53 11.66 -5.17
N GLY A 30 -9.66 10.95 -5.18
CA GLY A 30 -10.99 11.55 -5.17
C GLY A 30 -11.44 12.06 -3.80
N ASP A 31 -12.74 12.36 -3.72
CA ASP A 31 -13.35 12.94 -2.50
C ASP A 31 -13.37 11.95 -1.32
N THR A 32 -13.27 10.65 -1.59
CA THR A 32 -13.30 9.62 -0.55
C THR A 32 -12.12 9.76 0.42
N GLN A 33 -10.93 10.07 -0.09
CA GLN A 33 -9.74 10.18 0.73
C GLN A 33 -9.78 11.40 1.66
N LEU A 34 -10.20 12.54 1.11
CA LEU A 34 -10.49 13.76 1.86
C LEU A 34 -11.54 13.50 2.94
N SER A 35 -12.57 12.77 2.58
CA SER A 35 -13.69 12.48 3.45
C SER A 35 -13.33 11.61 4.65
N VAL A 36 -12.52 10.56 4.47
CA VAL A 36 -12.03 9.77 5.60
C VAL A 36 -11.20 10.66 6.52
N SER A 37 -10.26 11.42 5.96
CA SER A 37 -9.36 12.32 6.70
C SER A 37 -10.09 13.46 7.44
N GLN A 38 -11.27 13.87 6.97
CA GLN A 38 -12.11 14.87 7.62
C GLN A 38 -12.97 14.29 8.76
N ASN A 39 -13.25 12.99 8.75
CA ASN A 39 -14.20 12.36 9.67
C ASN A 39 -13.54 11.60 10.82
N ILE A 40 -12.30 11.20 10.65
CA ILE A 40 -11.45 10.59 11.66
C ILE A 40 -10.04 11.18 11.59
N HIS A 41 -9.34 11.18 12.71
CA HIS A 41 -7.91 11.41 12.71
C HIS A 41 -7.23 10.20 12.05
N VAL A 42 -6.38 10.45 11.06
CA VAL A 42 -5.61 9.42 10.37
C VAL A 42 -4.15 9.58 10.78
N ASP A 43 -3.62 8.61 11.52
CA ASP A 43 -2.26 8.65 12.05
C ASP A 43 -1.18 8.53 10.96
N GLY A 44 -1.53 7.95 9.81
CA GLY A 44 -0.67 7.94 8.65
C GLY A 44 -1.28 7.28 7.41
N ALA A 45 -0.72 7.60 6.25
CA ALA A 45 -1.09 7.04 4.96
C ALA A 45 0.09 6.29 4.33
N ILE A 46 -0.20 5.17 3.67
CA ILE A 46 0.76 4.41 2.88
C ILE A 46 0.33 4.52 1.42
N ILE A 47 1.25 4.94 0.54
CA ILE A 47 0.98 5.05 -0.89
C ILE A 47 1.44 3.79 -1.59
N VAL A 48 0.51 3.01 -2.14
CA VAL A 48 0.83 1.83 -2.95
C VAL A 48 0.79 2.21 -4.42
N THR A 49 1.87 1.93 -5.15
CA THR A 49 1.99 2.19 -6.59
C THR A 49 2.66 1.03 -7.30
N THR A 50 2.65 1.06 -8.63
CA THR A 50 3.44 0.18 -9.49
C THR A 50 4.48 1.02 -10.27
N PRO A 51 5.49 0.42 -10.93
CA PRO A 51 6.61 1.17 -11.52
C PRO A 51 6.25 2.04 -12.74
N GLN A 52 5.07 1.87 -13.35
CA GLN A 52 4.66 2.59 -14.55
C GLN A 52 4.40 4.06 -14.27
N ASP A 53 4.81 4.93 -15.20
CA ASP A 53 4.68 6.40 -15.06
C ASP A 53 3.27 6.86 -14.70
N ILE A 54 2.23 6.26 -15.28
CA ILE A 54 0.84 6.64 -14.99
C ILE A 54 0.46 6.37 -13.53
N ALA A 55 0.91 5.25 -12.96
CA ALA A 55 0.66 4.91 -11.56
C ALA A 55 1.44 5.85 -10.63
N LEU A 56 2.69 6.18 -10.98
CA LEU A 56 3.52 7.11 -10.22
C LEU A 56 2.93 8.53 -10.18
N LEU A 57 2.32 8.98 -11.27
CA LEU A 57 1.63 10.29 -11.31
C LEU A 57 0.46 10.35 -10.32
N ASP A 58 -0.32 9.28 -10.20
CA ASP A 58 -1.44 9.21 -9.26
C ASP A 58 -0.95 9.04 -7.82
N ALA A 59 0.12 8.26 -7.60
CA ALA A 59 0.79 8.14 -6.30
C ALA A 59 1.29 9.50 -5.78
N ARG A 60 1.89 10.32 -6.65
CA ARG A 60 2.32 11.69 -6.31
C ARG A 60 1.14 12.55 -5.86
N LYS A 61 0.07 12.60 -6.65
CA LYS A 61 -1.12 13.37 -6.30
C LYS A 61 -1.74 12.90 -4.98
N GLY A 62 -1.72 11.58 -4.72
CA GLY A 62 -2.19 10.99 -3.47
C GLY A 62 -1.38 11.48 -2.28
N ALA A 63 -0.05 11.44 -2.37
CA ALA A 63 0.84 11.93 -1.33
C ALA A 63 0.64 13.43 -1.05
N GLU A 64 0.54 14.26 -2.10
CA GLU A 64 0.28 15.70 -1.97
C GLU A 64 -1.10 15.99 -1.35
N MET A 65 -2.12 15.20 -1.66
CA MET A 65 -3.45 15.34 -1.09
C MET A 65 -3.44 15.08 0.42
N PHE A 66 -2.79 14.00 0.89
CA PHE A 66 -2.67 13.71 2.32
C PHE A 66 -1.90 14.79 3.07
N SER A 67 -0.84 15.35 2.47
CA SER A 67 -0.12 16.50 3.02
C SER A 67 -1.04 17.71 3.25
N LYS A 68 -1.97 18.00 2.31
CA LYS A 68 -2.93 19.11 2.43
C LYS A 68 -3.96 18.93 3.55
N VAL A 69 -4.26 17.69 3.94
CA VAL A 69 -5.17 17.38 5.06
C VAL A 69 -4.43 17.02 6.35
N ASN A 70 -3.14 17.36 6.44
CA ASN A 70 -2.29 17.11 7.61
C ASN A 70 -2.22 15.63 8.04
N THR A 71 -2.36 14.71 7.09
CA THR A 71 -2.12 13.29 7.31
C THR A 71 -0.69 12.96 6.88
N PRO A 72 0.17 12.43 7.77
CA PRO A 72 1.54 12.11 7.40
C PRO A 72 1.55 10.92 6.44
N VAL A 73 2.32 11.03 5.36
CA VAL A 73 2.58 9.90 4.46
C VAL A 73 3.75 9.12 5.04
N LEU A 74 3.47 7.94 5.61
CA LEU A 74 4.46 7.10 6.27
C LEU A 74 5.47 6.54 5.28
N GLY A 75 5.05 6.31 4.03
CA GLY A 75 5.93 5.83 2.99
C GLY A 75 5.23 5.36 1.73
N ILE A 76 6.05 4.96 0.75
CA ILE A 76 5.63 4.42 -0.53
C ILE A 76 5.91 2.92 -0.55
N VAL A 77 5.00 2.13 -1.10
CA VAL A 77 5.19 0.71 -1.40
C VAL A 77 5.11 0.54 -2.91
N GLN A 78 6.17 0.00 -3.50
CA GLN A 78 6.16 -0.41 -4.90
C GLN A 78 5.68 -1.85 -4.99
N ASN A 79 4.55 -2.06 -5.65
CA ASN A 79 4.01 -3.37 -5.95
C ASN A 79 4.35 -3.75 -7.40
N MET A 80 4.41 -5.04 -7.69
CA MET A 80 4.70 -5.58 -9.03
C MET A 80 6.01 -5.06 -9.64
N SER A 81 7.08 -4.99 -8.84
CA SER A 81 8.31 -4.31 -9.23
C SER A 81 9.14 -5.05 -10.26
N VAL A 82 9.41 -6.32 -10.01
CA VAL A 82 10.24 -7.18 -10.84
C VAL A 82 9.61 -8.55 -10.94
N PHE A 83 9.77 -9.20 -12.09
CA PHE A 83 9.47 -10.61 -12.24
C PHE A 83 10.75 -11.43 -12.14
N ILE A 84 10.74 -12.47 -11.29
CA ILE A 84 11.85 -13.40 -11.15
C ILE A 84 11.42 -14.74 -11.72
N CYS A 85 12.06 -15.17 -12.81
CA CYS A 85 11.74 -16.42 -13.47
C CYS A 85 12.06 -17.61 -12.53
N PRO A 86 11.06 -18.44 -12.16
CA PRO A 86 11.29 -19.54 -11.21
C PRO A 86 12.13 -20.69 -11.80
N LYS A 87 12.40 -20.68 -13.12
CA LYS A 87 13.16 -21.73 -13.80
C LYS A 87 14.64 -21.42 -13.97
N CYS A 88 14.98 -20.14 -14.19
CA CYS A 88 16.35 -19.73 -14.51
C CYS A 88 16.85 -18.53 -13.69
N SER A 89 16.04 -18.01 -12.77
CA SER A 89 16.35 -16.85 -11.92
C SER A 89 16.59 -15.55 -12.68
N HIS A 90 16.25 -15.49 -13.97
CA HIS A 90 16.28 -14.25 -14.74
C HIS A 90 15.30 -13.24 -14.14
N THR A 91 15.77 -12.00 -13.96
CA THR A 91 15.00 -10.87 -13.46
C THR A 91 14.58 -9.99 -14.63
N GLU A 92 13.30 -9.64 -14.68
CA GLU A 92 12.74 -8.78 -15.73
C GLU A 92 11.85 -7.70 -15.13
N ASP A 93 12.17 -6.44 -15.45
CA ASP A 93 11.42 -5.25 -15.04
C ASP A 93 10.22 -5.04 -15.97
N ILE A 94 9.21 -5.92 -15.88
CA ILE A 94 8.05 -5.97 -16.80
C ILE A 94 7.38 -4.59 -16.95
N PHE A 95 7.35 -3.81 -15.87
CA PHE A 95 6.65 -2.55 -15.79
C PHE A 95 7.56 -1.32 -15.67
N GLY A 96 8.87 -1.51 -15.90
CA GLY A 96 9.90 -0.52 -15.63
C GLY A 96 10.49 -0.68 -14.22
N ASN A 97 11.54 0.09 -13.94
CA ASN A 97 12.28 0.01 -12.69
C ASN A 97 12.42 1.38 -12.01
N ASN A 98 12.75 1.34 -10.71
CA ASN A 98 13.13 2.50 -9.90
C ASN A 98 12.11 3.65 -9.93
N GLY A 99 10.85 3.36 -10.24
CA GLY A 99 9.79 4.37 -10.35
C GLY A 99 9.45 4.96 -8.98
N ALA A 100 9.16 4.09 -8.02
CA ALA A 100 8.83 4.50 -6.66
C ALA A 100 10.05 5.04 -5.90
N GLU A 101 11.26 4.56 -6.19
CA GLU A 101 12.50 5.07 -5.58
C GLU A 101 12.78 6.54 -5.99
N ARG A 102 12.59 6.86 -7.28
CA ARG A 102 12.64 8.24 -7.77
C ARG A 102 11.58 9.11 -7.08
N LEU A 103 10.33 8.64 -7.04
CA LEU A 103 9.24 9.36 -6.39
C LEU A 103 9.49 9.58 -4.89
N SER A 104 10.02 8.56 -4.21
CA SER A 104 10.43 8.60 -2.81
C SER A 104 11.47 9.71 -2.58
N SER A 105 12.50 9.76 -3.40
CA SER A 105 13.56 10.78 -3.32
C SER A 105 13.04 12.19 -3.58
N GLU A 106 12.17 12.35 -4.58
CA GLU A 106 11.60 13.65 -4.94
C GLU A 106 10.65 14.22 -3.88
N LEU A 107 9.87 13.36 -3.22
CA LEU A 107 8.91 13.78 -2.20
C LEU A 107 9.52 13.78 -0.79
N GLY A 108 10.72 13.23 -0.60
CA GLY A 108 11.33 13.06 0.73
C GLY A 108 10.56 12.06 1.62
N ILE A 109 9.88 11.09 1.00
CA ILE A 109 9.04 10.08 1.67
C ILE A 109 9.74 8.73 1.52
N PRO A 110 9.89 7.89 2.56
CA PRO A 110 10.65 6.64 2.46
C PRO A 110 9.94 5.60 1.56
N LEU A 111 10.73 4.82 0.82
CA LEU A 111 10.26 3.59 0.18
C LEU A 111 10.27 2.46 1.23
N LEU A 112 9.10 1.98 1.63
CA LEU A 112 8.94 1.00 2.71
C LEU A 112 9.16 -0.44 2.23
N ALA A 113 8.75 -0.72 1.00
CA ALA A 113 8.88 -2.05 0.42
C ALA A 113 8.84 -2.01 -1.11
N ASP A 114 9.49 -3.02 -1.68
CA ASP A 114 9.50 -3.30 -3.09
C ASP A 114 9.07 -4.77 -3.31
N ILE A 115 7.83 -4.98 -3.76
CA ILE A 115 7.18 -6.29 -3.82
C ILE A 115 7.18 -6.82 -5.26
N PRO A 116 7.81 -7.98 -5.51
CA PRO A 116 7.92 -8.52 -6.86
C PRO A 116 6.60 -9.10 -7.37
N ILE A 117 6.50 -9.26 -8.69
CA ILE A 117 5.44 -10.04 -9.32
C ILE A 117 5.64 -11.51 -8.94
N ASN A 118 4.76 -12.03 -8.09
CA ASN A 118 4.82 -13.41 -7.64
C ASN A 118 3.50 -14.13 -7.91
N LYS A 119 3.59 -15.25 -8.66
CA LYS A 119 2.44 -16.10 -9.01
C LYS A 119 1.70 -16.61 -7.76
N SER A 120 2.43 -16.98 -6.71
CA SER A 120 1.85 -17.50 -5.47
C SER A 120 0.99 -16.44 -4.78
N ILE A 121 1.36 -15.15 -4.81
CA ILE A 121 0.53 -14.06 -4.24
C ILE A 121 -0.85 -14.07 -4.92
N ARG A 122 -0.86 -14.07 -6.26
CA ARG A 122 -2.09 -14.08 -7.04
C ARG A 122 -2.93 -15.33 -6.77
N GLN A 123 -2.32 -16.51 -6.76
CA GLN A 123 -3.04 -17.77 -6.49
C GLN A 123 -3.64 -17.80 -5.08
N CYS A 124 -2.90 -17.34 -4.08
CA CYS A 124 -3.35 -17.19 -2.71
C CYS A 124 -4.56 -16.23 -2.62
N ALA A 125 -4.47 -15.08 -3.29
CA ALA A 125 -5.56 -14.10 -3.35
C ALA A 125 -6.82 -14.66 -4.04
N ASP A 126 -6.68 -15.37 -5.17
CA ASP A 126 -7.79 -16.03 -5.88
C ASP A 126 -8.50 -17.08 -5.00
N LEU A 127 -7.74 -17.76 -4.14
CA LEU A 127 -8.26 -18.75 -3.18
C LEU A 127 -8.84 -18.13 -1.90
N GLY A 128 -8.70 -16.81 -1.72
CA GLY A 128 -9.14 -16.12 -0.50
C GLY A 128 -8.28 -16.41 0.74
N THR A 129 -7.06 -16.95 0.56
CA THR A 129 -6.13 -17.25 1.66
C THR A 129 -4.86 -16.42 1.48
N PRO A 130 -4.54 -15.46 2.37
CA PRO A 130 -3.35 -14.61 2.21
C PRO A 130 -2.04 -15.41 2.14
N ILE A 131 -1.08 -14.94 1.34
CA ILE A 131 0.22 -15.63 1.16
C ILE A 131 0.99 -15.81 2.48
N VAL A 132 0.87 -14.86 3.41
CA VAL A 132 1.51 -14.95 4.73
C VAL A 132 0.95 -16.09 5.59
N VAL A 133 -0.26 -16.55 5.31
CA VAL A 133 -0.89 -17.70 5.98
C VAL A 133 -0.53 -19.00 5.25
N GLU A 134 -0.66 -19.02 3.92
CA GLU A 134 -0.44 -20.23 3.10
C GLU A 134 1.05 -20.61 2.99
N HIS A 135 1.94 -19.62 2.95
CA HIS A 135 3.38 -19.79 2.76
C HIS A 135 4.19 -19.01 3.80
N PRO A 136 4.12 -19.38 5.09
CA PRO A 136 4.67 -18.58 6.20
C PRO A 136 6.20 -18.41 6.14
N ASN A 137 6.91 -19.36 5.52
CA ASN A 137 8.37 -19.38 5.44
C ASN A 137 8.91 -18.94 4.05
N SER A 138 8.10 -18.26 3.24
CA SER A 138 8.53 -17.78 1.92
C SER A 138 9.18 -16.40 2.01
N THR A 139 10.12 -16.11 1.10
CA THR A 139 10.74 -14.77 0.98
C THR A 139 9.70 -13.66 0.79
N THR A 140 8.60 -13.95 0.10
CA THR A 140 7.51 -12.98 -0.06
C THR A 140 6.81 -12.69 1.26
N THR A 141 6.61 -13.69 2.11
CA THR A 141 6.06 -13.48 3.46
C THR A 141 6.99 -12.64 4.32
N GLU A 142 8.31 -12.89 4.25
CA GLU A 142 9.30 -12.07 4.94
C GLU A 142 9.24 -10.59 4.51
N LEU A 143 9.05 -10.31 3.21
CA LEU A 143 8.86 -8.95 2.70
C LEU A 143 7.62 -8.27 3.32
N TYR A 144 6.48 -8.96 3.38
CA TYR A 144 5.26 -8.41 4.01
C TYR A 144 5.44 -8.18 5.51
N TYR A 145 6.12 -9.07 6.23
CA TYR A 145 6.45 -8.86 7.64
C TYR A 145 7.40 -7.68 7.86
N SER A 146 8.41 -7.53 7.00
CA SER A 146 9.32 -6.38 7.02
C SER A 146 8.55 -5.09 6.79
N LEU A 147 7.65 -5.05 5.79
CA LEU A 147 6.79 -3.90 5.54
C LEU A 147 5.93 -3.56 6.76
N ALA A 148 5.25 -4.55 7.34
CA ALA A 148 4.41 -4.34 8.53
C ALA A 148 5.22 -3.79 9.71
N LYS A 149 6.46 -4.28 9.90
CA LYS A 149 7.38 -3.76 10.91
C LYS A 149 7.77 -2.31 10.64
N SER A 150 8.15 -1.97 9.40
CA SER A 150 8.50 -0.60 9.01
C SER A 150 7.34 0.36 9.25
N VAL A 151 6.10 -0.04 8.92
CA VAL A 151 4.90 0.78 9.19
C VAL A 151 4.72 0.99 10.69
N LYS A 152 4.84 -0.08 11.48
CA LYS A 152 4.73 0.00 12.94
C LYS A 152 5.78 0.94 13.55
N ASP A 153 7.02 0.92 13.05
CA ASP A 153 8.11 1.75 13.57
C ASP A 153 7.96 3.25 13.19
N CYS A 154 7.07 3.58 12.24
CA CYS A 154 6.76 4.95 11.82
C CYS A 154 5.57 5.59 12.54
N LEU A 155 4.78 4.82 13.29
CA LEU A 155 3.61 5.26 14.05
C LEU A 155 3.95 5.48 15.52
#